data_AF-A0AAD5KK59-F1
#
_entry.id   AF-A0AAD5KK59-F1
#
_cell.length_a   1.000
_cell.length_b   1.000
_cell.length_c   1.000
_cell.angle_alpha   90.00
_cell.angle_beta   90.00
_cell.angle_gamma   90.00
#
_symmetry.space_group_name_H-M   'P 1'
#
loop_
_entity.id
_entity.type
_entity.pdbx_description
1 polymer ?
#
loop_
_entity_poly.entity_id
_entity_poly.type
_entity_poly.pdbx_seq_one_letter_code
_entity_poly.pdbx_strand_id
1 'polypeptide(L)'
;MQPMTSTRSDFKFPTIHNFPPFYTRQPTDSTWESQLTQWNELILSYCRHYNIFRIDLHEVTAPGVSELFENSKLKRRLSFETLQEIVDEMVQKGDAEWEDGKKGSKSQAIVYWRKPEDWANLILGWVNETGMNNNNILTVYEIAHGDLAEGQPFYELNQYILLKALNILVKRGVAQLFKGSSDDENMGIKFFNTS
;
A
#
# COMPACT_ATOMS: atom_id res chain seq x y z
N MET A 1 22.15 6.68 25.33
CA MET A 1 21.73 7.30 24.05
C MET A 1 20.21 7.21 24.02
N GLN A 2 19.52 8.34 23.88
CA GLN A 2 18.05 8.43 23.98
C GLN A 2 17.38 7.82 22.73
N PRO A 3 16.25 7.10 22.86
CA PRO A 3 15.44 6.76 21.71
C PRO A 3 14.61 7.98 21.27
N MET A 4 14.81 8.44 20.04
CA MET A 4 13.90 9.38 19.39
C MET A 4 12.65 8.61 18.95
N THR A 5 11.61 8.61 19.79
CA THR A 5 10.28 8.16 19.36
C THR A 5 9.61 9.30 18.61
N SER A 6 9.66 9.26 17.27
CA SER A 6 8.80 10.09 16.44
C SER A 6 7.35 9.68 16.73
N THR A 7 6.63 10.49 17.50
CA THR A 7 5.21 10.28 17.81
C THR A 7 4.41 10.64 16.56
N ARG A 8 4.06 9.65 15.72
CA ARG A 8 3.05 9.88 14.68
C ARG A 8 1.78 10.33 15.38
N SER A 9 1.28 11.51 15.03
CA SER A 9 0.00 12.00 15.52
C SER A 9 -1.10 10.97 15.26
N ASP A 10 -2.03 10.78 16.19
CA ASP A 10 -3.14 9.84 16.01
C ASP A 10 -3.96 10.14 14.75
N PHE A 11 -4.36 9.10 14.03
CA PHE A 11 -5.23 9.22 12.86
C PHE A 11 -6.59 9.82 13.25
N LYS A 12 -7.10 10.74 12.42
CA LYS A 12 -8.40 11.37 12.63
C LYS A 12 -9.46 10.67 11.80
N PHE A 13 -10.24 9.81 12.46
CA PHE A 13 -11.36 9.12 11.82
C PHE A 13 -12.44 10.10 11.33
N PRO A 14 -13.02 9.87 10.14
CA PRO A 14 -14.14 10.65 9.64
C PRO A 14 -15.40 10.41 10.48
N THR A 15 -16.35 11.34 10.43
CA THR A 15 -17.60 11.25 11.22
C THR A 15 -18.40 10.00 10.92
N ILE A 16 -18.35 9.48 9.69
CA ILE A 16 -19.03 8.24 9.29
C ILE A 16 -18.56 7.02 10.10
N HIS A 17 -17.33 7.01 10.60
CA HIS A 17 -16.82 5.93 11.48
C HIS A 17 -17.57 5.87 12.82
N ASN A 18 -18.28 6.94 13.22
CA ASN A 18 -19.15 6.96 14.39
C ASN A 18 -20.63 6.67 14.05
N PHE A 19 -20.93 6.20 12.85
CA PHE A 19 -22.29 5.84 12.42
C PHE A 19 -22.50 4.32 12.49
N PRO A 20 -23.32 3.78 13.41
CA PRO A 20 -23.45 2.32 13.59
C PRO A 20 -23.78 1.52 12.32
N PRO A 21 -24.67 1.98 11.41
CA PRO A 21 -24.94 1.27 10.15
C PRO A 21 -23.74 1.15 9.22
N PHE A 22 -22.71 1.97 9.36
CA PHE A 22 -21.51 1.93 8.51
C PHE A 22 -20.73 0.60 8.62
N TYR A 23 -20.92 -0.15 9.70
CA TYR A 23 -20.31 -1.48 9.93
C TYR A 23 -21.18 -2.64 9.46
N THR A 24 -22.30 -2.37 8.78
CA THR A 24 -23.21 -3.39 8.28
C THR A 24 -23.44 -3.13 6.80
N ARG A 25 -23.28 -4.18 5.97
CA ARG A 25 -23.57 -4.12 4.53
C ARG A 25 -24.98 -3.58 4.30
N GLN A 26 -25.12 -2.44 3.63
CA GLN A 26 -26.44 -1.89 3.33
C GLN A 26 -27.23 -2.79 2.37
N PRO A 27 -28.55 -2.96 2.56
CA PRO A 27 -29.37 -3.83 1.72
C PRO A 27 -29.74 -3.21 0.36
N THR A 28 -29.69 -1.87 0.24
CA THR A 28 -30.03 -1.16 -1.00
C THR A 28 -28.77 -0.81 -1.77
N ASP A 29 -28.71 -1.15 -3.06
CA ASP A 29 -27.52 -1.01 -3.89
C ASP A 29 -26.96 0.41 -3.91
N SER A 30 -27.80 1.44 -4.10
CA SER A 30 -27.34 2.83 -4.11
C SER A 30 -26.69 3.26 -2.78
N THR A 31 -27.21 2.77 -1.65
CA THR A 31 -26.61 3.04 -0.33
C THR A 31 -25.36 2.21 -0.09
N TRP A 32 -25.29 1.01 -0.67
CA TRP A 32 -24.10 0.16 -0.62
C TRP A 32 -22.94 0.76 -1.42
N GLU A 33 -23.20 1.26 -2.64
CA GLU A 33 -22.21 1.98 -3.45
C GLU A 33 -21.63 3.21 -2.72
N SER A 34 -22.49 3.96 -2.02
CA SER A 34 -22.06 5.08 -1.19
C SER A 34 -21.21 4.62 0.01
N GLN A 35 -21.62 3.53 0.68
CA GLN A 35 -20.85 2.94 1.79
C GLN A 35 -19.48 2.43 1.33
N LEU A 36 -19.43 1.75 0.19
CA LEU A 36 -18.19 1.27 -0.45
C LEU A 36 -17.22 2.41 -0.75
N THR A 37 -17.72 3.53 -1.30
CA THR A 37 -16.90 4.71 -1.60
C THR A 37 -16.29 5.30 -0.32
N GLN A 38 -17.08 5.44 0.73
CA GLN A 38 -16.61 5.95 2.02
C GLN A 38 -15.60 5.00 2.69
N TRP A 39 -15.81 3.68 2.59
CA TRP A 39 -14.84 2.71 3.10
C TRP A 39 -13.52 2.76 2.32
N ASN A 40 -13.56 2.86 0.99
CA ASN A 40 -12.34 2.98 0.18
C ASN A 40 -11.52 4.20 0.62
N GLU A 41 -12.12 5.39 0.68
CA GLU A 41 -11.43 6.62 1.13
C GLU A 41 -10.84 6.49 2.54
N LEU A 42 -11.59 5.88 3.46
CA LEU A 42 -11.14 5.67 4.83
C LEU A 42 -9.97 4.67 4.89
N ILE A 43 -10.05 3.54 4.19
CA ILE A 43 -8.97 2.54 4.16
C ILE A 43 -7.70 3.15 3.57
N LEU A 44 -7.80 3.84 2.42
CA LEU A 44 -6.64 4.46 1.79
C LEU A 44 -5.98 5.52 2.68
N SER A 45 -6.78 6.38 3.33
CA SER A 45 -6.24 7.42 4.22
C SER A 45 -5.60 6.84 5.48
N TYR A 46 -6.22 5.84 6.10
CA TYR A 46 -5.68 5.15 7.27
C TYR A 46 -4.38 4.41 6.94
N CYS A 47 -4.39 3.64 5.85
CA CYS A 47 -3.23 2.90 5.38
C CYS A 47 -2.06 3.83 5.04
N ARG A 48 -2.32 4.97 4.38
CA ARG A 48 -1.31 6.01 4.13
C ARG A 48 -0.71 6.56 5.41
N HIS A 49 -1.55 6.86 6.41
CA HIS A 49 -1.11 7.45 7.67
C HIS A 49 -0.17 6.52 8.47
N TYR A 50 -0.48 5.23 8.48
CA TYR A 50 0.31 4.22 9.20
C TYR A 50 1.36 3.51 8.34
N ASN A 51 1.49 3.86 7.06
CA ASN A 51 2.37 3.18 6.10
C ASN A 51 2.04 1.67 5.95
N ILE A 52 0.75 1.34 5.92
CA ILE A 52 0.25 -0.03 5.77
C ILE A 52 0.01 -0.29 4.28
N PHE A 53 0.55 -1.39 3.78
CA PHE A 53 0.35 -1.83 2.39
C PHE A 53 -0.33 -3.20 2.29
N ARG A 54 -0.40 -3.95 3.39
CA ARG A 54 -0.93 -5.31 3.41
C ARG A 54 -1.95 -5.44 4.52
N ILE A 55 -3.08 -6.06 4.21
CA ILE A 55 -4.16 -6.33 5.16
C ILE A 55 -4.49 -7.82 5.07
N ASP A 56 -4.39 -8.51 6.20
CA ASP A 56 -4.99 -9.84 6.38
C ASP A 56 -6.40 -9.68 6.95
N LEU A 57 -7.41 -10.06 6.19
CA LEU A 57 -8.80 -9.82 6.53
C LEU A 57 -9.23 -10.61 7.76
N HIS A 58 -8.69 -11.81 8.00
CA HIS A 58 -9.02 -12.58 9.20
C HIS A 58 -8.45 -11.91 10.46
N GLU A 59 -7.21 -11.42 10.37
CA GLU A 59 -6.56 -10.71 11.46
C GLU A 59 -7.29 -9.41 11.79
N VAL A 60 -7.49 -8.53 10.81
CA VAL A 60 -8.02 -7.18 11.08
C VAL A 60 -9.52 -7.15 11.42
N THR A 61 -10.26 -8.23 11.15
CA THR A 61 -11.66 -8.37 11.57
C THR A 61 -11.80 -9.13 12.90
N ALA A 62 -10.70 -9.56 13.51
CA ALA A 62 -10.73 -10.12 14.85
C ALA A 62 -11.01 -9.03 15.90
N PRO A 63 -11.69 -9.38 17.02
CA PRO A 63 -12.03 -8.42 18.06
C PRO A 63 -10.82 -7.71 18.66
N GLY A 64 -10.88 -6.37 18.73
CA GLY A 64 -9.86 -5.54 19.38
C GLY A 64 -8.53 -5.45 18.63
N VAL A 65 -8.45 -5.93 17.39
CA VAL A 65 -7.20 -5.92 16.60
C VAL A 65 -7.04 -4.63 15.78
N SER A 66 -8.09 -4.19 15.09
CA SER A 66 -8.01 -3.04 14.18
C SER A 66 -9.05 -1.97 14.50
N GLU A 67 -8.57 -0.76 14.84
CA GLU A 67 -9.42 0.42 15.03
C GLU A 67 -10.05 0.93 13.71
N LEU A 68 -9.51 0.48 12.56
CA LEU A 68 -10.07 0.82 11.25
C LEU A 68 -11.42 0.12 11.04
N PHE A 69 -11.48 -1.18 11.33
CA PHE A 69 -12.64 -2.03 11.05
C PHE A 69 -13.50 -2.31 12.28
N GLU A 70 -13.05 -1.95 13.48
CA GLU A 70 -13.81 -1.97 14.73
C GLU A 70 -13.92 -0.57 15.35
N ASN A 71 -15.12 -0.22 15.82
CA ASN A 71 -15.33 0.89 16.73
C ASN A 71 -15.88 0.35 18.06
N SER A 72 -14.98 0.21 19.04
CA SER A 72 -15.32 -0.36 20.34
C SER A 72 -16.27 0.54 21.15
N LYS A 73 -16.31 1.86 20.90
CA LYS A 73 -17.29 2.78 21.53
C LYS A 73 -18.71 2.45 21.08
N LEU A 74 -18.89 2.11 19.81
CA LEU A 74 -20.18 1.69 19.25
C LEU A 74 -20.47 0.20 19.45
N LYS A 75 -19.47 -0.59 19.86
CA LYS A 75 -19.53 -2.07 19.86
C LYS A 75 -19.93 -2.59 18.47
N ARG A 76 -19.30 -2.03 17.43
CA ARG A 76 -19.52 -2.37 16.03
C ARG A 76 -18.20 -2.73 15.36
N ARG A 77 -18.25 -3.75 14.50
CA ARG A 77 -17.12 -4.23 13.71
C ARG A 77 -17.64 -4.76 12.37
N LEU A 78 -16.87 -4.57 11.32
CA LEU A 78 -17.15 -5.21 10.03
C LEU A 78 -16.98 -6.72 10.12
N SER A 79 -17.84 -7.45 9.42
CA SER A 79 -17.63 -8.88 9.20
C SER A 79 -16.55 -9.11 8.14
N PHE A 80 -15.95 -10.29 8.15
CA PHE A 80 -15.00 -10.71 7.14
C PHE A 80 -15.59 -10.62 5.73
N GLU A 81 -16.82 -11.11 5.55
CA GLU A 81 -17.51 -11.15 4.26
C GLU A 81 -17.79 -9.74 3.73
N THR A 82 -18.22 -8.83 4.60
CA THR A 82 -18.46 -7.43 4.20
C THR A 82 -17.16 -6.75 3.80
N LEU A 83 -16.07 -7.01 4.53
CA LEU A 83 -14.75 -6.48 4.19
C LEU A 83 -14.22 -7.07 2.86
N GLN A 84 -14.49 -8.33 2.56
CA GLN A 84 -14.17 -8.91 1.25
C GLN A 84 -14.87 -8.17 0.11
N GLU A 85 -16.17 -7.86 0.23
CA GLU A 85 -16.89 -7.09 -0.79
C GLU A 85 -16.33 -5.67 -0.95
N ILE A 86 -15.94 -5.01 0.16
CA ILE A 86 -15.28 -3.70 0.13
C ILE A 86 -13.96 -3.77 -0.63
N VAL A 87 -13.12 -4.76 -0.31
CA VAL A 87 -11.83 -4.93 -0.98
C VAL A 87 -12.03 -5.30 -2.45
N ASP A 88 -13.01 -6.14 -2.79
CA ASP A 88 -13.34 -6.44 -4.19
C ASP A 88 -13.64 -5.17 -5.00
N GLU A 89 -14.39 -4.22 -4.43
CA GLU A 89 -14.63 -2.91 -5.05
C GLU A 89 -13.33 -2.10 -5.19
N MET A 90 -12.48 -2.09 -4.16
CA MET A 90 -11.16 -1.44 -4.24
C MET A 90 -10.29 -2.05 -5.35
N VAL A 91 -10.33 -3.37 -5.52
CA VAL A 91 -9.62 -4.08 -6.61
C VAL A 91 -10.16 -3.66 -7.97
N GLN A 92 -11.47 -3.51 -8.13
CA GLN A 92 -12.07 -3.04 -9.38
C GLN A 92 -11.64 -1.61 -9.73
N LYS A 93 -11.48 -0.74 -8.73
CA LYS A 93 -10.94 0.63 -8.87
C LYS A 93 -9.42 0.67 -9.03
N GLY A 94 -8.74 -0.46 -8.87
CA GLY A 94 -7.28 -0.58 -8.88
C GLY A 94 -6.62 0.02 -7.63
N ASP A 95 -7.37 0.28 -6.57
CA ASP A 95 -6.90 0.80 -5.27
C ASP A 95 -6.37 -0.31 -4.36
N ALA A 96 -6.59 -1.57 -4.74
CA ALA A 96 -6.04 -2.74 -4.08
C ALA A 96 -5.80 -3.88 -5.08
N GLU A 97 -5.17 -4.95 -4.63
CA GLU A 97 -5.18 -6.26 -5.29
C GLU A 97 -5.21 -7.39 -4.24
N TRP A 98 -5.76 -8.54 -4.63
CA TRP A 98 -5.68 -9.76 -3.84
C TRP A 98 -4.32 -10.42 -4.03
N GLU A 99 -3.62 -10.72 -2.93
CA GLU A 99 -2.27 -11.30 -2.93
C GLU A 99 -2.25 -12.71 -3.55
N ASP A 100 -3.32 -13.49 -3.33
CA ASP A 100 -3.55 -14.81 -3.91
C ASP A 100 -4.24 -14.77 -5.30
N GLY A 101 -4.40 -13.56 -5.86
CA GLY A 101 -5.01 -13.31 -7.16
C GLY A 101 -6.53 -13.47 -7.18
N LYS A 102 -7.14 -13.18 -8.33
CA LYS A 102 -8.61 -13.10 -8.47
C LYS A 102 -9.38 -14.39 -8.14
N LYS A 103 -8.70 -15.54 -8.18
CA LYS A 103 -9.27 -16.88 -7.90
C LYS A 103 -8.82 -17.45 -6.55
N GLY A 104 -8.07 -16.69 -5.77
CA GLY A 104 -7.60 -17.10 -4.46
C GLY A 104 -8.71 -17.08 -3.40
N SER A 105 -8.31 -17.30 -2.16
CA SER A 105 -9.14 -17.21 -0.96
C SER A 105 -9.63 -15.80 -0.63
N LYS A 106 -9.06 -14.75 -1.25
CA LYS A 106 -9.39 -13.34 -0.98
C LYS A 106 -9.31 -13.01 0.51
N SER A 107 -8.26 -13.50 1.15
CA SER A 107 -8.00 -13.30 2.59
C SER A 107 -6.93 -12.24 2.84
N GLN A 108 -6.08 -11.96 1.86
CA GLN A 108 -4.95 -11.04 1.99
C GLN A 108 -4.93 -10.06 0.83
N ALA A 109 -4.95 -8.78 1.15
CA ALA A 109 -5.02 -7.69 0.19
C ALA A 109 -3.82 -6.76 0.29
N ILE A 110 -3.33 -6.32 -0.86
CA ILE A 110 -2.35 -5.26 -0.98
C ILE A 110 -3.08 -3.96 -1.32
N VAL A 111 -2.85 -2.91 -0.54
CA VAL A 111 -3.53 -1.62 -0.64
C VAL A 111 -2.63 -0.57 -1.30
N TYR A 112 -3.17 0.17 -2.26
CA TYR A 112 -2.48 1.18 -3.04
C TYR A 112 -2.97 2.60 -2.73
N TRP A 113 -2.66 3.10 -1.53
CA TRP A 113 -2.91 4.50 -1.18
C TRP A 113 -2.06 5.50 -2.00
N ARG A 114 -1.05 5.00 -2.69
CA ARG A 114 -0.41 5.60 -3.86
C ARG A 114 -0.20 4.49 -4.89
N LYS A 115 -0.50 4.76 -6.17
CA LYS A 115 -0.40 3.74 -7.23
C LYS A 115 1.06 3.34 -7.48
N PRO A 116 1.35 2.07 -7.81
CA PRO A 116 2.70 1.64 -8.20
C PRO A 116 3.32 2.47 -9.34
N GLU A 117 2.50 2.98 -10.27
CA GLU A 117 2.93 3.86 -11.36
C GLU A 117 3.46 5.21 -10.85
N ASP A 118 2.83 5.77 -9.82
CA ASP A 118 3.26 7.03 -9.21
C ASP A 118 4.57 6.83 -8.44
N TRP A 119 4.71 5.71 -7.73
CA TRP A 119 5.99 5.32 -7.11
C TRP A 119 7.10 5.19 -8.15
N ALA A 120 6.82 4.52 -9.27
CA ALA A 120 7.76 4.37 -10.37
C ALA A 120 8.21 5.74 -10.91
N ASN A 121 7.28 6.69 -11.06
CA ASN A 121 7.59 8.05 -11.50
C ASN A 121 8.49 8.80 -10.51
N LEU A 122 8.20 8.69 -9.20
CA LEU A 122 9.03 9.32 -8.15
C LEU A 122 10.45 8.76 -8.13
N ILE A 123 10.58 7.43 -8.20
CA ILE A 123 11.88 6.76 -8.20
C ILE A 123 12.67 7.16 -9.45
N LEU A 124 12.04 7.16 -10.63
CA LEU A 124 12.72 7.57 -11.87
C LEU A 124 13.16 9.04 -11.83
N GLY A 125 12.33 9.94 -11.29
CA GLY A 125 12.69 11.34 -11.08
C GLY A 125 13.92 11.49 -10.20
N TRP A 126 13.92 10.83 -9.03
CA TRP A 126 15.05 10.83 -8.11
C TRP A 126 16.34 10.25 -8.73
N VAL A 127 16.26 9.14 -9.46
CA VAL A 127 17.43 8.55 -10.16
C VAL A 127 18.05 9.55 -11.14
N ASN A 128 17.22 10.29 -11.88
CA ASN A 128 17.69 11.30 -12.83
C ASN A 128 18.31 12.52 -12.12
N GLU A 129 17.73 12.97 -11.01
CA GLU A 129 18.24 14.10 -10.22
C GLU A 129 19.57 13.78 -9.53
N THR A 130 19.75 12.55 -9.08
CA THR A 130 20.96 12.08 -8.37
C THR A 130 22.07 11.58 -9.29
N GLY A 131 21.80 11.41 -10.59
CA GLY A 131 22.76 10.86 -11.55
C GLY A 131 23.05 9.37 -11.36
N MET A 132 22.15 8.63 -10.70
CA MET A 132 22.31 7.18 -10.47
C MET A 132 22.05 6.34 -11.73
N ASN A 133 21.61 6.97 -12.82
CA ASN A 133 21.48 6.39 -14.17
C ASN A 133 22.82 6.26 -14.93
N ASN A 134 23.95 6.67 -14.35
CA ASN A 134 25.30 6.60 -14.93
C ASN A 134 25.89 5.18 -14.96
N ASN A 135 25.13 4.21 -15.48
CA ASN A 135 25.55 2.82 -15.71
C ASN A 135 25.86 2.00 -14.43
N ASN A 136 25.51 2.49 -13.25
CA ASN A 136 25.65 1.76 -11.99
C ASN A 136 24.52 0.74 -11.80
N ILE A 137 24.81 -0.38 -11.15
CA ILE A 137 23.80 -1.32 -10.66
C ILE A 137 23.56 -0.97 -9.19
N LEU A 138 22.31 -0.66 -8.85
CA LEU A 138 21.87 -0.47 -7.47
C LEU A 138 21.19 -1.73 -6.99
N THR A 139 21.31 -2.04 -5.71
CA THR A 139 20.43 -3.00 -5.06
C THR A 139 19.04 -2.39 -4.87
N VAL A 140 18.01 -3.23 -4.87
CA VAL A 140 16.65 -2.77 -4.55
C VAL A 140 16.59 -2.18 -3.13
N TYR A 141 17.41 -2.70 -2.21
CA TYR A 141 17.53 -2.16 -0.85
C TYR A 141 18.04 -0.71 -0.84
N GLU A 142 19.11 -0.39 -1.58
CA GLU A 142 19.68 0.96 -1.67
C GLU A 142 18.68 2.01 -2.17
N ILE A 143 17.70 1.62 -2.98
CA ILE A 143 16.66 2.54 -3.48
C ILE A 143 15.75 3.02 -2.35
N ALA A 144 15.41 2.16 -1.39
CA ALA A 144 14.52 2.51 -0.29
C ALA A 144 15.25 2.87 1.01
N HIS A 145 16.51 2.49 1.18
CA HIS A 145 17.24 2.62 2.44
C HIS A 145 18.65 3.22 2.28
N GLY A 146 19.04 3.63 1.07
CA GLY A 146 20.33 4.32 0.87
C GLY A 146 20.29 5.77 1.33
N ASP A 147 21.45 6.33 1.67
CA ASP A 147 21.59 7.72 2.15
C ASP A 147 20.97 8.75 1.19
N LEU A 148 21.08 8.53 -0.13
CA LEU A 148 20.50 9.42 -1.13
C LEU A 148 18.97 9.33 -1.22
N ALA A 149 18.37 8.25 -0.72
CA ALA A 149 16.93 8.07 -0.64
C ALA A 149 16.33 8.72 0.61
N GLU A 150 17.14 9.10 1.60
CA GLU A 150 16.65 9.72 2.83
C GLU A 150 15.86 11.01 2.50
N GLY A 151 14.68 11.15 3.12
CA GLY A 151 13.77 12.26 2.86
C GLY A 151 12.91 12.12 1.59
N GLN A 152 13.14 11.10 0.76
CA GLN A 152 12.26 10.82 -0.38
C GLN A 152 10.96 10.17 0.09
N PRO A 153 9.83 10.38 -0.62
CA PRO A 153 8.55 9.76 -0.26
C PRO A 153 8.56 8.22 -0.25
N PHE A 154 9.51 7.60 -0.96
CA PHE A 154 9.67 6.14 -1.07
C PHE A 154 10.76 5.58 -0.15
N TYR A 155 11.34 6.41 0.73
CA TYR A 155 12.21 5.92 1.78
C TYR A 155 11.44 4.93 2.68
N GLU A 156 12.05 3.80 3.00
CA GLU A 156 11.43 2.66 3.71
C GLU A 156 10.15 2.12 3.03
N LEU A 157 10.02 2.31 1.71
CA LEU A 157 8.89 1.75 0.96
C LEU A 157 8.91 0.23 1.07
N ASN A 158 7.74 -0.34 1.36
CA ASN A 158 7.58 -1.80 1.43
C ASN A 158 8.14 -2.48 0.17
N GLN A 159 8.98 -3.50 0.35
CA GLN A 159 9.73 -4.16 -0.72
C GLN A 159 8.82 -4.69 -1.85
N TYR A 160 7.65 -5.22 -1.51
CA TYR A 160 6.70 -5.71 -2.49
C TYR A 160 6.19 -4.58 -3.41
N ILE A 161 5.86 -3.43 -2.82
CA ILE A 161 5.42 -2.23 -3.56
C ILE A 161 6.54 -1.64 -4.38
N LEU A 162 7.74 -1.57 -3.81
CA LEU A 162 8.94 -1.13 -4.50
C LEU A 162 9.21 -2.00 -5.73
N LEU A 163 9.24 -3.32 -5.59
CA LEU A 163 9.44 -4.24 -6.70
C LEU A 163 8.35 -4.08 -7.78
N LYS A 164 7.09 -3.84 -7.41
CA LYS A 164 6.04 -3.51 -8.40
C LYS A 164 6.34 -2.24 -9.18
N ALA A 165 6.72 -1.17 -8.48
CA ALA A 165 7.09 0.11 -9.10
C ALA A 165 8.30 -0.06 -10.04
N LEU A 166 9.34 -0.78 -9.60
CA LEU A 166 10.51 -1.06 -10.43
C LEU A 166 10.18 -1.91 -11.66
N ASN A 167 9.31 -2.91 -11.53
CA ASN A 167 8.84 -3.71 -12.66
C ASN A 167 8.07 -2.86 -13.70
N ILE A 168 7.40 -1.78 -13.28
CA ILE A 168 6.79 -0.83 -14.22
C ILE A 168 7.87 -0.11 -15.03
N LEU A 169 8.97 0.32 -14.40
CA LEU A 169 10.10 0.95 -15.10
C LEU A 169 10.78 -0.03 -16.07
N VAL A 170 10.89 -1.30 -15.69
CA VAL A 170 11.38 -2.37 -16.60
C VAL A 170 10.47 -2.52 -17.82
N LYS A 171 9.15 -2.58 -17.61
CA LYS A 171 8.17 -2.66 -18.72
C LYS A 171 8.19 -1.43 -19.63
N ARG A 172 8.52 -0.26 -19.09
CA ARG A 172 8.72 0.99 -19.86
C ARG A 172 10.04 1.01 -20.63
N GLY A 173 10.94 0.04 -20.41
CA GLY A 173 12.25 -0.03 -21.07
C GLY A 173 13.28 0.97 -20.54
N VAL A 174 13.04 1.57 -19.37
CA VAL A 174 13.94 2.57 -18.76
C VAL A 174 14.77 2.00 -17.59
N ALA A 175 14.57 0.72 -17.28
CA ALA A 175 15.36 0.00 -16.29
C ALA A 175 15.44 -1.50 -16.62
N GLN A 176 16.36 -2.22 -15.97
CA GLN A 176 16.49 -3.67 -16.02
C GLN A 176 16.76 -4.22 -14.62
N LEU A 177 15.94 -5.17 -14.17
CA LEU A 177 16.15 -5.92 -12.92
C LEU A 177 17.08 -7.12 -13.17
N PHE A 178 17.96 -7.37 -12.21
CA PHE A 178 18.88 -8.51 -12.16
C PHE A 178 18.54 -9.32 -10.92
N LYS A 179 18.27 -10.62 -11.10
CA LYS A 179 18.10 -11.53 -9.96
C LYS A 179 19.47 -11.88 -9.40
N GLY A 180 19.65 -11.69 -8.10
CA GLY A 180 20.81 -12.20 -7.37
C GLY A 180 20.77 -13.73 -7.27
N SER A 181 21.87 -14.30 -6.78
CA SER A 181 22.11 -15.75 -6.72
C SER A 181 21.18 -16.51 -5.75
N SER A 182 20.50 -15.79 -4.84
CA SER A 182 19.71 -16.38 -3.74
C SER A 182 18.82 -15.32 -3.10
N ASP A 183 17.57 -15.22 -3.56
CA ASP A 183 16.45 -14.42 -3.02
C ASP A 183 16.28 -12.97 -3.51
N ASP A 184 15.04 -12.47 -3.38
CA ASP A 184 14.59 -11.14 -3.82
C ASP A 184 15.32 -9.98 -3.10
N GLU A 185 15.95 -10.26 -1.96
CA GLU A 185 16.76 -9.31 -1.18
C GLU A 185 18.06 -8.91 -1.89
N ASN A 186 18.58 -9.79 -2.76
CA ASN A 186 19.80 -9.54 -3.53
C ASN A 186 19.51 -9.08 -4.97
N MET A 187 18.31 -8.56 -5.24
CA MET A 187 17.98 -8.03 -6.56
C MET A 187 18.73 -6.73 -6.83
N GLY A 188 19.40 -6.70 -7.98
CA GLY A 188 19.98 -5.49 -8.55
C GLY A 188 19.04 -4.85 -9.57
N ILE A 189 19.20 -3.57 -9.81
CA ILE A 189 18.54 -2.83 -10.87
C ILE A 189 19.50 -1.84 -11.50
N LYS A 190 19.45 -1.77 -12.84
CA LYS A 190 20.15 -0.77 -13.62
C LYS A 190 19.13 0.14 -14.29
N PHE A 191 19.32 1.44 -14.18
CA PHE A 191 18.53 2.43 -14.90
C PHE A 191 19.23 2.85 -16.18
N PHE A 192 18.45 3.18 -17.20
CA PHE A 192 18.96 3.64 -18.49
C PHE A 192 18.70 5.14 -18.64
N ASN A 193 19.64 5.85 -19.28
CA ASN A 193 19.42 7.26 -19.60
C ASN A 193 18.22 7.39 -20.52
N THR A 194 17.22 8.14 -20.05
CA THR A 194 16.15 8.68 -20.88
C THR A 194 16.68 9.99 -21.43
N SER A 195 17.09 9.99 -22.70
CA SER A 195 17.54 11.20 -23.42
C SER A 195 16.39 12.17 -23.64
#